data_AF-A0A0R3PFK9-F1
#
_entry.id   AF-A0A0R3PFK9-F1
#
_cell.length_a   1.000
_cell.length_b   1.000
_cell.length_c   1.000
_cell.angle_alpha   90.00
_cell.angle_beta   90.00
_cell.angle_gamma   90.00
#
_symmetry.space_group_name_H-M   'P 1'
#
loop_
_entity.id
_entity.type
_entity.pdbx_description
1 polymer ?
#
loop_
_entity_poly.entity_id
_entity_poly.type
_entity_poly.pdbx_seq_one_letter_code
_entity_poly.pdbx_strand_id
1 'polypeptide(L)'
;MDWFWEANSLNPHHETTNTCDMILEDEIILDQPSRWHFGKDGSGDIRKWGDEYLSSLVGSGRYYLVTADGSFYTQVKDMLGQQEQKTLPLLETEFKIALELLASGGSLVIKVYTFFMAETRSLIRKVASYFDNVFVFKPMSSKGGNSEVS
;
A
#
# COMPACT_ATOMS: atom_id res chain seq x y z
N MET A 1 7.20 -16.05 21.37
CA MET A 1 7.20 -14.61 21.01
C MET A 1 6.16 -14.48 19.94
N ASP A 2 5.01 -13.91 20.27
CA ASP A 2 3.94 -13.73 19.30
C ASP A 2 4.06 -12.32 18.72
N TRP A 3 4.19 -12.24 17.39
CA TRP A 3 4.25 -10.96 16.69
C TRP A 3 2.83 -10.43 16.52
N PHE A 4 2.59 -9.21 17.01
CA PHE A 4 1.36 -8.50 16.73
C PHE A 4 1.43 -7.89 15.33
N TRP A 5 0.40 -8.13 14.53
CA TRP A 5 0.27 -7.63 13.17
C TRP A 5 -1.21 -7.41 12.86
N GLU A 6 -1.45 -6.40 12.03
CA GLU A 6 -2.74 -6.10 11.42
C GLU A 6 -2.51 -5.86 9.92
N ALA A 7 -3.56 -6.03 9.11
CA ALA A 7 -3.48 -5.96 7.66
C ALA A 7 -4.71 -5.31 7.03
N ASN A 8 -4.58 -4.89 5.77
CA ASN A 8 -5.66 -4.44 4.92
C ASN A 8 -5.46 -5.02 3.52
N SER A 9 -6.57 -5.21 2.82
CA SER A 9 -6.66 -5.44 1.38
C SER A 9 -8.02 -4.91 0.92
N LEU A 10 -8.25 -4.85 -0.39
CA LEU A 10 -9.62 -4.92 -0.91
C LEU A 10 -10.31 -6.18 -0.36
N ASN A 11 -11.56 -6.03 0.07
CA ASN A 11 -12.31 -7.11 0.70
C ASN A 11 -12.84 -8.07 -0.38
N PRO A 12 -12.40 -9.34 -0.44
CA PRO A 12 -12.84 -10.29 -1.46
C PRO A 12 -14.32 -10.67 -1.33
N HIS A 13 -14.93 -10.46 -0.16
CA HIS A 13 -16.34 -10.76 0.11
C HIS A 13 -17.26 -9.55 -0.04
N HIS A 14 -16.75 -8.40 -0.46
CA HIS A 14 -17.56 -7.20 -0.67
C HIS A 14 -18.19 -7.20 -2.07
N GLU A 15 -19.48 -6.83 -2.16
CA GLU A 15 -20.31 -6.95 -3.38
C GLU A 15 -19.76 -6.20 -4.59
N THR A 16 -18.93 -5.17 -4.37
CA THR A 16 -18.34 -4.35 -5.43
C THR A 16 -16.93 -4.77 -5.84
N THR A 17 -16.35 -5.80 -5.21
CA THR A 17 -14.99 -6.25 -5.52
C THR A 17 -15.00 -7.08 -6.79
N ASN A 18 -14.23 -6.64 -7.78
CA ASN A 18 -14.11 -7.37 -9.04
C ASN A 18 -13.31 -8.66 -8.81
N THR A 19 -13.65 -9.74 -9.51
CA THR A 19 -12.93 -11.02 -9.42
C THR A 19 -11.45 -10.91 -9.78
N CYS A 20 -11.06 -9.95 -10.63
CA CYS A 20 -9.65 -9.67 -10.95
C CYS A 20 -8.86 -8.97 -9.83
N ASP A 21 -9.55 -8.38 -8.85
CA ASP A 21 -8.95 -7.63 -7.73
C ASP A 21 -8.99 -8.44 -6.42
N MET A 22 -9.51 -9.67 -6.46
CA MET A 22 -9.56 -10.56 -5.30
C MET A 22 -8.17 -11.13 -4.97
N ILE A 23 -7.82 -11.12 -3.69
CA ILE A 23 -6.78 -12.01 -3.19
C ILE A 23 -7.30 -13.44 -3.38
N LEU A 24 -6.58 -14.25 -4.15
CA LEU A 24 -6.95 -15.64 -4.47
C LEU A 24 -6.88 -16.58 -3.25
N GLU A 25 -6.17 -16.17 -2.21
CA GLU A 25 -5.94 -16.90 -0.96
C GLU A 25 -6.48 -16.07 0.22
N ASP A 26 -7.81 -16.08 0.42
CA ASP A 26 -8.47 -15.41 1.54
C ASP A 26 -8.41 -16.20 2.86
N GLU A 27 -7.75 -17.36 2.85
CA GLU A 27 -7.60 -18.23 4.03
C GLU A 27 -7.03 -17.50 5.24
N ILE A 28 -6.06 -16.59 5.05
CA ILE A 28 -5.48 -15.79 6.14
C ILE A 28 -6.48 -14.77 6.69
N ILE A 29 -7.37 -14.25 5.83
CA ILE A 29 -8.46 -13.35 6.23
C ILE A 29 -9.46 -14.12 7.10
N LEU A 30 -9.83 -15.32 6.67
CA LEU A 30 -10.80 -16.18 7.35
C LEU A 30 -10.25 -16.76 8.67
N ASP A 31 -8.95 -17.07 8.73
CA ASP A 31 -8.28 -17.59 9.93
C ASP A 31 -8.17 -16.52 11.03
N GLN A 32 -7.91 -15.26 10.67
CA GLN A 32 -7.66 -14.18 11.63
C GLN A 32 -8.44 -12.89 11.31
N PRO A 33 -9.77 -12.94 11.21
CA PRO A 33 -10.59 -11.82 10.73
C PRO A 33 -10.45 -10.55 11.58
N SER A 34 -10.15 -10.68 12.87
CA SER A 34 -9.97 -9.53 13.78
C SER A 34 -8.68 -8.73 13.50
N ARG A 35 -7.75 -9.25 12.70
CA ARG A 35 -6.52 -8.56 12.30
C ARG A 35 -6.66 -7.79 11.00
N TRP A 36 -7.81 -7.87 10.33
CA TRP A 36 -8.03 -7.26 9.03
C TRP A 36 -8.93 -6.04 9.11
N HIS A 37 -8.49 -4.96 8.46
CA HIS A 37 -9.17 -3.67 8.41
C HIS A 37 -9.73 -3.42 7.03
N PHE A 38 -11.05 -3.27 6.91
CA PHE A 38 -11.72 -3.04 5.62
C PHE A 38 -12.34 -1.64 5.47
N GLY A 39 -12.14 -0.74 6.44
CA GLY A 39 -12.78 0.58 6.42
C GLY A 39 -14.26 0.53 6.81
N LYS A 40 -14.85 1.72 7.00
CA LYS A 40 -16.26 1.85 7.40
C LYS A 40 -17.25 1.29 6.37
N ASP A 41 -16.90 1.35 5.09
CA ASP A 41 -17.73 0.81 4.00
C ASP A 41 -17.49 -0.69 3.75
N GLY A 42 -16.51 -1.30 4.43
CA GLY A 42 -16.18 -2.71 4.28
C GLY A 42 -15.54 -3.08 2.95
N SER A 43 -15.26 -2.13 2.05
CA SER A 43 -14.68 -2.43 0.73
C SER A 43 -13.19 -2.72 0.78
N GLY A 44 -12.50 -2.27 1.82
CA GLY A 44 -11.05 -2.36 1.93
C GLY A 44 -10.28 -1.32 1.12
N ASP A 45 -10.97 -0.46 0.37
CA ASP A 45 -10.33 0.60 -0.41
C ASP A 45 -9.84 1.74 0.51
N ILE A 46 -8.53 1.75 0.77
CA ILE A 46 -7.89 2.73 1.65
C ILE A 46 -8.09 4.18 1.20
N ARG A 47 -8.38 4.42 -0.09
CA ARG A 47 -8.65 5.78 -0.62
C ARG A 47 -9.96 6.36 -0.11
N LYS A 48 -10.84 5.50 0.40
CA LYS A 48 -12.12 5.90 1.01
C LYS A 48 -12.02 6.05 2.52
N TRP A 49 -10.87 5.76 3.13
CA TRP A 49 -10.70 5.88 4.57
C TRP A 49 -10.65 7.36 4.95
N GLY A 50 -11.68 7.81 5.67
CA GLY A 50 -11.72 9.15 6.26
C GLY A 50 -10.82 9.27 7.49
N ASP A 51 -10.51 10.52 7.86
CA ASP A 51 -9.62 10.82 8.99
C ASP A 51 -10.11 10.24 10.34
N GLU A 52 -11.42 10.13 10.52
CA GLU A 52 -12.01 9.52 11.72
C GLU A 52 -11.67 8.02 11.83
N TYR A 53 -11.74 7.28 10.72
CA TYR A 53 -11.38 5.87 10.69
C TYR A 53 -9.88 5.70 10.94
N LEU A 54 -9.05 6.50 10.25
CA LEU A 54 -7.60 6.48 10.45
C LEU A 54 -7.21 6.82 11.90
N SER A 55 -7.88 7.79 12.52
CA SER A 55 -7.66 8.16 13.92
C SER A 55 -8.00 7.01 14.87
N SER A 56 -9.04 6.23 14.57
CA SER A 56 -9.38 5.04 15.37
C SER A 56 -8.30 3.96 15.28
N LEU A 57 -7.67 3.76 14.11
CA LEU A 57 -6.55 2.83 13.94
C LEU A 57 -5.31 3.31 14.67
N VAL A 58 -4.97 4.60 14.59
CA VAL A 58 -3.85 5.16 15.36
C VAL A 58 -4.12 5.04 16.87
N GLY A 59 -5.38 5.17 17.28
CA GLY A 59 -5.81 4.99 18.67
C GLY A 59 -5.69 3.55 19.18
N SER A 60 -5.75 2.53 18.30
CA SER A 60 -5.53 1.13 18.69
C SER A 60 -4.05 0.78 18.80
N GLY A 61 -3.17 1.53 18.13
CA GLY A 61 -1.73 1.38 18.26
C GLY A 61 -0.93 1.99 17.12
N ARG A 62 0.40 1.91 17.26
CA ARG A 62 1.36 2.26 16.21
C ARG A 62 2.32 1.09 15.95
N TYR A 63 2.91 1.09 14.76
CA TYR A 63 3.71 -0.02 14.25
C TYR A 63 5.16 0.36 14.07
N TYR A 64 6.08 -0.54 14.41
CA TYR A 64 7.50 -0.38 14.11
C TYR A 64 7.87 -0.76 12.67
N LEU A 65 6.99 -1.47 11.97
CA LEU A 65 7.13 -1.80 10.57
C LEU A 65 5.78 -1.64 9.88
N VAL A 66 5.73 -0.81 8.85
CA VAL A 66 4.59 -0.72 7.94
C VAL A 66 5.06 -1.11 6.55
N THR A 67 4.30 -1.98 5.89
CA THR A 67 4.54 -2.38 4.51
C THR A 67 3.33 -2.05 3.64
N ALA A 68 3.56 -1.62 2.41
CA ALA A 68 2.49 -1.37 1.44
C ALA A 68 2.93 -1.82 0.04
N ASP A 69 2.12 -2.67 -0.59
CA ASP A 69 2.40 -3.27 -1.90
C ASP A 69 1.22 -3.17 -2.88
N GLY A 70 0.29 -2.25 -2.59
CA GLY A 70 -0.93 -2.03 -3.34
C GLY A 70 -0.69 -1.83 -4.82
N SER A 71 -1.58 -2.38 -5.63
CA SER A 71 -1.49 -2.26 -7.08
C SER A 71 -2.84 -2.37 -7.76
N PHE A 72 -2.88 -1.89 -9.01
CA PHE A 72 -4.02 -2.07 -9.89
C PHE A 72 -3.70 -3.12 -10.94
N TYR A 73 -4.71 -3.88 -11.37
CA TYR A 73 -4.58 -4.85 -12.45
C TYR A 73 -4.35 -4.14 -13.79
N THR A 74 -3.09 -3.84 -14.14
CA THR A 74 -2.71 -3.20 -15.39
C THR A 74 -2.11 -4.23 -16.36
N GLN A 75 -2.90 -5.21 -16.82
CA GLN A 75 -2.44 -6.20 -17.81
C GLN A 75 -2.62 -5.79 -19.28
N VAL A 76 -3.03 -4.53 -19.54
CA VAL A 76 -3.06 -4.02 -20.92
C VAL A 76 -1.71 -3.37 -21.23
N LYS A 77 -1.00 -3.93 -22.21
CA LYS A 77 0.34 -3.52 -22.68
C LYS A 77 0.44 -2.00 -22.97
N ASP A 78 -0.66 -1.38 -23.34
CA ASP A 78 -0.76 0.05 -23.67
C ASP A 78 -0.81 0.99 -22.44
N MET A 79 -0.88 0.45 -21.21
CA MET A 79 -0.95 1.25 -19.98
C MET A 79 0.36 1.35 -19.20
N LEU A 80 1.46 0.70 -19.63
CA LEU A 80 2.75 0.77 -18.93
C LEU A 80 3.25 2.21 -18.78
N GLY A 81 3.06 3.05 -19.80
CA GLY A 81 3.43 4.48 -19.76
C GLY A 81 2.54 5.34 -18.85
N GLN A 82 1.37 4.85 -18.44
CA GLN A 82 0.42 5.55 -17.55
C GLN A 82 0.31 4.93 -16.17
N GLN A 83 1.06 3.84 -15.90
CA GLN A 83 0.98 3.11 -14.64
C GLN A 83 1.32 4.01 -13.46
N GLU A 84 2.35 4.85 -13.59
CA GLU A 84 2.75 5.82 -12.58
C GLU A 84 1.63 6.81 -12.25
N GLN A 85 1.06 7.43 -13.28
CA GLN A 85 -0.04 8.39 -13.10
C GLN A 85 -1.26 7.76 -12.41
N LYS A 86 -1.61 6.53 -12.78
CA LYS A 86 -2.77 5.83 -12.22
C LYS A 86 -2.55 5.31 -10.80
N THR A 87 -1.30 4.96 -10.46
CA THR A 87 -0.93 4.46 -9.13
C THR A 87 -0.63 5.58 -8.15
N LEU A 88 -0.30 6.79 -8.61
CA LEU A 88 0.03 7.92 -7.75
C LEU A 88 -1.02 8.20 -6.65
N PRO A 89 -2.34 8.25 -6.91
CA PRO A 89 -3.32 8.49 -5.84
C PRO A 89 -3.35 7.38 -4.78
N LEU A 90 -3.08 6.13 -5.18
CA LEU A 90 -2.96 5.02 -4.24
C LEU A 90 -1.69 5.19 -3.41
N LEU A 91 -0.55 5.47 -4.04
CA LEU A 91 0.73 5.69 -3.38
C LEU A 91 0.68 6.86 -2.38
N GLU A 92 0.02 7.97 -2.72
CA GLU A 92 -0.22 9.09 -1.81
C GLU A 92 -1.00 8.65 -0.56
N THR A 93 -2.02 7.82 -0.76
CA THR A 93 -2.86 7.30 0.33
C THR A 93 -2.08 6.33 1.21
N GLU A 94 -1.32 5.41 0.61
CA GLU A 94 -0.44 4.47 1.32
C GLU A 94 0.60 5.21 2.16
N PHE A 95 1.25 6.24 1.61
CA PHE A 95 2.19 7.07 2.36
C PHE A 95 1.52 7.82 3.51
N LYS A 96 0.34 8.42 3.30
CA LYS A 96 -0.41 9.10 4.37
C LYS A 96 -0.71 8.14 5.52
N ILE A 97 -1.29 6.99 5.21
CA ILE A 97 -1.67 5.98 6.22
C ILE A 97 -0.43 5.45 6.94
N ALA A 98 0.63 5.13 6.19
CA ALA A 98 1.87 4.62 6.79
C ALA A 98 2.48 5.60 7.79
N LEU A 99 2.57 6.89 7.44
CA LEU A 99 3.13 7.90 8.34
C LEU A 99 2.29 8.10 9.61
N GLU A 100 0.96 7.99 9.51
CA GLU A 100 0.07 8.08 10.67
C GLU A 100 0.20 6.86 11.59
N LEU A 101 0.36 5.66 11.02
CA LEU A 101 0.44 4.40 11.75
C LEU A 101 1.84 4.07 12.28
N LEU A 102 2.90 4.68 11.75
CA LEU A 102 4.27 4.42 12.17
C LEU A 102 4.55 4.97 13.57
N ALA A 103 5.19 4.14 14.39
CA ALA A 103 5.80 4.56 15.65
C ALA A 103 7.08 5.36 15.38
N SER A 104 7.50 6.21 16.33
CA SER A 104 8.80 6.87 16.26
C SER A 104 9.92 5.83 16.22
N GLY A 105 10.85 5.98 15.26
CA GLY A 105 11.90 4.99 14.99
C GLY A 105 11.44 3.77 14.19
N GLY A 106 10.18 3.73 13.73
CA GLY A 106 9.67 2.68 12.86
C GLY A 106 10.20 2.76 11.42
N SER A 107 10.01 1.69 10.66
CA SER A 107 10.46 1.53 9.27
C SER A 107 9.30 1.38 8.30
N LEU A 108 9.42 1.97 7.11
CA LEU A 108 8.48 1.84 6.01
C LEU A 108 9.12 1.05 4.86
N VAL A 109 8.43 0.02 4.36
CA VAL A 109 8.77 -0.65 3.10
C VAL A 109 7.59 -0.50 2.16
N ILE A 110 7.76 0.26 1.08
CA ILE A 110 6.68 0.55 0.14
C ILE A 110 7.09 0.25 -1.30
N LYS A 111 6.18 -0.36 -2.05
CA LYS A 111 6.36 -0.63 -3.46
C LYS A 111 6.06 0.62 -4.27
N VAL A 112 7.01 0.99 -5.12
CA VAL A 112 6.83 2.05 -6.13
C VAL A 112 7.13 1.44 -7.49
N TYR A 113 6.32 1.77 -8.50
CA TYR A 113 6.52 1.31 -9.87
C TYR A 113 7.67 2.07 -10.55
N THR A 114 7.35 3.13 -11.28
CA THR A 114 8.31 4.10 -11.82
C THR A 114 8.10 5.43 -11.10
N PHE A 115 9.10 6.31 -11.15
CA PHE A 115 9.04 7.66 -10.59
C PHE A 115 9.57 8.72 -11.58
N PHE A 116 9.19 8.59 -12.86
CA PHE A 116 9.56 9.52 -13.94
C PHE A 116 8.77 10.83 -13.92
N MET A 117 7.63 10.88 -13.25
CA MET A 117 6.83 12.09 -13.06
C MET A 117 7.41 12.95 -11.93
N ALA A 118 7.26 14.27 -12.07
CA ALA A 118 7.78 15.22 -11.08
C ALA A 118 7.01 15.11 -9.75
N GLU A 119 5.71 14.83 -9.85
CA GLU A 119 4.76 14.63 -8.78
C GLU A 119 5.18 13.45 -7.90
N THR A 120 5.43 12.29 -8.50
CA THR A 120 5.91 11.09 -7.79
C THR A 120 7.24 11.35 -7.09
N ARG A 121 8.20 12.00 -7.76
CA ARG A 121 9.49 12.36 -7.11
C ARG A 121 9.31 13.35 -5.96
N SER A 122 8.39 14.31 -6.11
CA SER A 122 8.10 15.30 -5.08
C SER A 122 7.50 14.63 -3.84
N LEU A 123 6.55 13.72 -4.05
CA LEU A 123 5.94 12.91 -3.00
C LEU A 123 6.98 12.06 -2.28
N ILE A 124 7.78 11.28 -3.02
CA ILE A 124 8.84 10.43 -2.45
C ILE A 124 9.84 11.28 -1.66
N ARG A 125 10.27 12.43 -2.18
CA ARG A 125 11.22 13.31 -1.47
C ARG A 125 10.62 13.86 -0.18
N LYS A 126 9.35 14.28 -0.22
CA LYS A 126 8.63 14.75 0.96
C LYS A 126 8.61 13.66 2.03
N VAL A 127 8.21 12.44 1.65
CA VAL A 127 8.15 11.32 2.60
C VAL A 127 9.53 10.92 3.11
N ALA A 128 10.52 10.83 2.23
CA ALA A 128 11.90 10.49 2.57
C ALA A 128 12.49 11.44 3.62
N SER A 129 12.08 12.71 3.65
CA SER A 129 12.55 13.67 4.65
C SER A 129 12.11 13.38 6.09
N TYR A 130 11.16 12.47 6.30
CA TYR A 130 10.75 12.00 7.64
C TYR A 130 11.59 10.84 8.17
N PHE A 131 12.52 10.29 7.37
CA PHE A 131 13.32 9.12 7.73
C PHE A 131 14.81 9.45 7.71
N ASP A 132 15.56 8.88 8.65
CA ASP A 132 17.01 9.06 8.74
C ASP A 132 17.77 8.37 7.59
N ASN A 133 17.26 7.22 7.14
CA ASN A 133 17.88 6.41 6.09
C ASN A 133 16.81 5.98 5.08
N VAL A 134 17.10 6.17 3.79
CA VAL A 134 16.18 5.82 2.70
C VAL A 134 16.94 5.05 1.63
N PHE A 135 16.41 3.89 1.26
CA PHE A 135 16.98 3.00 0.26
C PHE A 135 15.97 2.73 -0.83
N VAL A 136 16.43 2.72 -2.08
CA VAL A 136 15.64 2.30 -3.24
C VAL A 136 16.25 1.00 -3.75
N PHE A 137 15.46 -0.06 -3.75
CA PHE A 137 15.90 -1.38 -4.18
C PHE A 137 14.95 -1.94 -5.26
N LYS A 138 15.52 -2.40 -6.36
CA LYS A 138 14.81 -3.18 -7.38
C LYS A 138 15.11 -4.66 -7.14
N PRO A 139 14.19 -5.45 -6.56
CA PRO A 139 14.44 -6.86 -6.30
C PRO A 139 14.55 -7.65 -7.60
N MET A 140 15.47 -8.61 -7.64
CA MET A 140 15.66 -9.54 -8.77
C MET A 140 14.39 -10.36 -9.09
N SER A 141 13.41 -10.41 -8.18
CA SER A 141 12.10 -11.05 -8.36
C SER A 141 11.06 -10.18 -9.09
N SER A 142 11.36 -8.94 -9.46
CA SER A 142 10.49 -8.19 -10.38
C SER A 142 10.50 -8.89 -11.74
N LYS A 143 9.34 -9.35 -12.24
CA LYS A 143 9.21 -10.02 -13.54
C LYS A 143 10.07 -9.29 -14.59
N GLY A 144 11.01 -10.02 -15.20
CA GLY A 144 11.85 -9.51 -16.30
C GLY A 144 10.97 -9.17 -17.49
N GLY A 145 10.57 -7.90 -17.61
CA GLY A 145 9.63 -7.46 -18.64
C GLY A 145 9.01 -6.07 -18.50
N ASN A 146 9.28 -5.30 -17.43
CA ASN A 146 8.90 -3.89 -17.36
C ASN A 146 10.15 -3.00 -17.35
N SER A 147 10.40 -2.41 -18.52
CA SER A 147 11.27 -1.27 -18.88
C SER A 147 12.68 -1.30 -18.30
N GLU A 148 13.60 -1.87 -19.06
CA GLU A 148 15.03 -1.62 -18.99
C GLU A 148 15.32 -0.12 -19.01
N VAL A 149 16.11 0.37 -18.06
CA VAL A 149 17.04 1.47 -18.32
C VAL A 149 18.33 1.13 -17.58
N SER A 150 19.36 0.88 -18.38
CA SER A 150 20.77 0.86 -17.99
C SER A 150 21.24 2.23 -17.50
#